data_AF-M7NCE4-F1
#
_entry.id   AF-M7NCE4-F1
#
_cell.length_a   1.000
_cell.length_b   1.000
_cell.length_c   1.000
_cell.angle_alpha   90.00
_cell.angle_beta   90.00
_cell.angle_gamma   90.00
#
_symmetry.space_group_name_H-M   'P 1'
#
loop_
_entity.id
_entity.type
_entity.pdbx_description
1 polymer ?
#
loop_
_entity_poly.entity_id
_entity_poly.type
_entity_poly.pdbx_seq_one_letter_code
_entity_poly.pdbx_strand_id
1 'polypeptide(L)'
;MMQQIELFGKFWRLFLRGSHLRGILMRGIHLRGSLTPLRSSLLLTALLPGMALASCSTNAPKAGTATPDSVFVEIEAPQEPQAAPALLLGAERKDLYLPLLRGKRIGLIVNHTSLVPQPGGEALHLVDLLLKEGLQVKKVFAPEHGFRGTADAGEKILSGTDAQTGLPVVSLYGNNKKPSPEQLQDVDVLVFDIQDVGARFYTYISTMHYTMEAAAEQGKQMVVLDRPNPNGHIIDGPVLDPRFRSFVGMHPIPVVHGLTVGELAQMINGEGWLAGEKKASLTVVPLQGYTHSTPYVLPVRPSPNLPNQQSIYLYPSLCLFEGTPISLGRGTPFPFQVIGYPIRNLASSALPLPQCPVPPTHLLRTANAGGWTCATSRPPSVSILGL
;
A
#
# COMPACT_ATOMS: atom_id res chain seq x y z
N MET A 1 14.17 16.32 -23.71
CA MET A 1 13.92 15.44 -22.54
C MET A 1 14.73 14.13 -22.55
N MET A 2 15.22 13.65 -23.70
CA MET A 2 16.07 12.43 -23.77
C MET A 2 17.59 12.63 -23.55
N GLN A 3 18.10 13.87 -23.48
CA GLN A 3 19.54 14.13 -23.22
C GLN A 3 19.89 14.35 -21.74
N GLN A 4 18.90 14.45 -20.84
CA GLN A 4 19.13 14.64 -19.40
C GLN A 4 19.26 13.30 -18.63
N ILE A 5 18.81 12.19 -19.23
CA ILE A 5 18.83 10.86 -18.60
C ILE A 5 20.20 10.17 -18.79
N GLU A 6 20.93 10.44 -19.89
CA GLU A 6 22.28 9.89 -20.10
C GLU A 6 23.36 10.54 -19.21
N LEU A 7 23.15 11.78 -18.74
CA LEU A 7 24.10 12.43 -17.82
C LEU A 7 24.02 11.85 -16.40
N PHE A 8 22.84 11.44 -15.95
CA PHE A 8 22.66 10.82 -14.63
C PHE A 8 23.30 9.43 -14.54
N GLY A 9 23.21 8.64 -15.62
CA GLY A 9 23.82 7.30 -15.69
C GLY A 9 25.35 7.28 -15.74
N LYS A 10 26.00 8.36 -16.19
CA LYS A 10 27.47 8.50 -16.20
C LYS A 10 28.02 9.04 -14.89
N PHE A 11 27.24 9.82 -14.14
CA PHE A 11 27.66 10.39 -12.85
C PHE A 11 27.82 9.32 -11.76
N TRP A 12 27.00 8.25 -11.78
CA TRP A 12 27.07 7.19 -10.78
C TRP A 12 28.29 6.27 -10.91
N ARG A 13 28.85 6.11 -12.11
CA ARG A 13 30.03 5.25 -12.34
C ARG A 13 31.36 5.87 -11.88
N LEU A 14 31.41 7.18 -11.65
CA LEU A 14 32.59 7.84 -11.08
C LEU A 14 32.61 7.81 -9.55
N PHE A 15 31.46 7.65 -8.88
CA PHE A 15 31.39 7.73 -7.42
C PHE A 15 31.90 6.46 -6.70
N LEU A 16 32.11 5.35 -7.42
CA LEU A 16 32.59 4.09 -6.87
C LEU A 16 34.11 3.83 -7.10
N ARG A 17 34.85 4.82 -7.62
CA ARG A 17 36.32 4.75 -7.78
C ARG A 17 36.97 6.05 -7.32
N GLY A 18 37.03 6.27 -6.01
CA GLY A 18 37.72 7.43 -5.45
C GLY A 18 37.69 7.44 -3.93
N SER A 19 38.65 6.75 -3.33
CA SER A 19 38.91 6.72 -1.90
C SER A 19 39.51 8.04 -1.39
N HIS A 20 39.29 8.29 -0.09
CA HIS A 20 39.98 9.22 0.79
C HIS A 20 39.87 10.73 0.51
N LEU A 21 39.24 11.49 1.43
CA LEU A 21 39.92 12.55 2.19
C LEU A 21 39.04 13.10 3.34
N ARG A 22 39.65 13.10 4.53
CA ARG A 22 39.61 14.05 5.68
C ARG A 22 38.38 14.95 5.90
N GLY A 23 37.89 14.90 7.15
CA GLY A 23 36.87 15.79 7.67
C GLY A 23 37.32 17.23 7.88
N ILE A 24 36.32 18.12 7.90
CA ILE A 24 36.42 19.49 8.42
C ILE A 24 35.12 19.80 9.17
N LEU A 25 35.32 20.19 10.42
CA LEU A 25 34.40 20.76 11.39
C LEU A 25 33.95 22.16 10.92
N MET A 26 32.65 22.47 10.92
CA MET A 26 32.17 23.86 10.88
C MET A 26 30.97 24.05 11.82
N ARG A 27 31.05 25.17 12.53
CA ARG A 27 30.35 25.54 13.76
C ARG A 27 28.95 26.09 13.48
N GLY A 28 28.14 26.04 14.53
CA GLY A 28 26.77 26.54 14.55
C GLY A 28 26.64 28.05 14.35
N ILE A 29 25.46 28.44 13.90
CA ILE A 29 24.91 29.79 14.05
C ILE A 29 23.56 29.64 14.73
N HIS A 30 23.48 30.14 15.97
CA HIS A 30 22.26 30.37 16.72
C HIS A 30 21.65 31.70 16.23
N LEU A 31 20.37 31.68 15.87
CA LEU A 31 19.54 32.88 15.82
C LEU A 31 18.40 32.72 16.83
N ARG A 32 18.53 33.43 17.95
CA ARG A 32 17.47 33.65 18.94
C ARG A 32 16.55 34.75 18.41
N GLY A 33 15.27 34.45 18.31
CA GLY A 33 14.20 35.45 18.17
C GLY A 33 13.17 35.21 19.25
N SER A 34 13.20 36.04 20.29
CA SER A 34 12.20 36.10 21.36
C SER A 34 11.15 37.15 21.03
N LEU A 35 9.88 36.77 20.99
CA LEU A 35 8.76 37.73 21.08
C LEU A 35 7.72 37.18 22.07
N THR A 36 7.39 38.06 23.01
CA THR A 36 6.49 37.89 24.16
C THR A 36 5.01 37.94 23.75
N PRO A 37 4.08 37.45 24.60
CA PRO A 37 2.66 37.45 24.31
C PRO A 37 1.96 38.69 24.90
N LEU A 38 1.07 39.32 24.13
CA LEU A 38 0.09 40.26 24.67
C LEU A 38 -1.29 39.57 24.78
N ARG A 39 -1.78 39.52 26.01
CA ARG A 39 -3.19 39.30 26.37
C ARG A 39 -4.00 40.53 25.99
N SER A 40 -5.26 40.35 25.58
CA SER A 40 -6.44 40.98 26.20
C SER A 40 -7.74 40.50 25.55
N SER A 41 -8.74 40.25 26.40
CA SER A 41 -10.13 39.91 26.07
C SER A 41 -10.92 41.15 25.62
N LEU A 42 -12.00 40.98 24.86
CA LEU A 42 -13.35 41.42 25.27
C LEU A 42 -14.44 40.90 24.31
N LEU A 43 -15.55 40.45 24.92
CA LEU A 43 -16.83 40.10 24.30
C LEU A 43 -17.53 41.35 23.71
N LEU A 44 -18.41 41.20 22.71
CA LEU A 44 -19.89 41.10 22.88
C LEU A 44 -20.64 41.32 21.53
N THR A 45 -21.87 40.83 21.53
CA THR A 45 -22.86 40.49 20.51
C THR A 45 -23.61 41.64 19.79
N ALA A 46 -24.03 41.31 18.55
CA ALA A 46 -25.35 41.53 17.92
C ALA A 46 -25.92 42.96 17.67
N LEU A 47 -26.35 43.22 16.42
CA LEU A 47 -27.75 43.48 15.98
C LEU A 47 -27.80 44.25 14.63
N LEU A 48 -28.43 43.64 13.63
CA LEU A 48 -29.18 44.29 12.52
C LEU A 48 -30.55 44.79 13.09
N PRO A 49 -31.39 45.64 12.43
CA PRO A 49 -31.58 45.76 10.97
C PRO A 49 -31.93 47.16 10.39
N GLY A 50 -31.83 47.24 9.04
CA GLY A 50 -32.85 47.78 8.12
C GLY A 50 -33.24 49.27 8.13
N MET A 51 -33.06 49.94 6.98
CA MET A 51 -34.15 50.62 6.26
C MET A 51 -33.67 51.22 4.93
N ALA A 52 -34.45 50.98 3.88
CA ALA A 52 -34.36 51.61 2.57
C ALA A 52 -34.96 53.03 2.59
N LEU A 53 -34.50 53.91 1.69
CA LEU A 53 -35.31 54.48 0.60
C LEU A 53 -34.64 55.70 -0.06
N ALA A 54 -34.82 55.75 -1.38
CA ALA A 54 -35.06 56.91 -2.24
C ALA A 54 -33.92 57.88 -2.61
N SER A 55 -33.57 57.76 -3.90
CA SER A 55 -33.15 58.78 -4.88
C SER A 55 -33.31 60.25 -4.50
N CYS A 56 -32.31 61.07 -4.88
CA CYS A 56 -32.55 62.21 -5.76
C CYS A 56 -31.27 62.62 -6.50
N SER A 57 -31.44 62.78 -7.81
CA SER A 57 -30.49 63.28 -8.80
C SER A 57 -30.13 64.74 -8.57
N THR A 58 -28.86 65.10 -8.74
CA THR A 58 -28.47 66.38 -9.36
C THR A 58 -27.20 66.21 -10.20
N ASN A 59 -27.30 66.55 -11.48
CA ASN A 59 -26.18 66.68 -12.41
C ASN A 59 -25.38 67.95 -12.08
N ALA A 60 -24.06 67.82 -11.98
CA ALA A 60 -23.13 68.94 -12.10
C ALA A 60 -22.03 68.59 -13.12
N PRO A 61 -21.55 69.56 -13.92
CA PRO A 61 -20.86 69.30 -15.19
C PRO A 61 -19.37 68.97 -15.02
N LYS A 62 -18.86 68.23 -16.01
CA LYS A 62 -17.47 67.81 -16.18
C LYS A 62 -16.50 69.00 -16.25
N ALA A 63 -15.40 68.92 -15.50
CA ALA A 63 -14.12 69.54 -15.83
C ALA A 63 -13.08 68.43 -15.99
N GLY A 64 -12.46 68.36 -17.16
CA GLY A 64 -11.53 67.31 -17.54
C GLY A 64 -10.13 67.54 -17.01
N THR A 65 -9.46 66.44 -16.68
CA THR A 65 -7.99 66.34 -16.62
C THR A 65 -7.61 64.90 -16.89
N ALA A 66 -6.64 64.73 -17.79
CA ALA A 66 -6.17 63.47 -18.34
C ALA A 66 -5.84 62.41 -17.26
N THR A 67 -6.31 61.18 -17.48
CA THR A 67 -5.89 59.99 -16.73
C THR A 67 -5.02 59.10 -17.62
N PRO A 68 -3.96 58.49 -17.08
CA PRO A 68 -3.12 57.57 -17.83
C PRO A 68 -3.93 56.33 -18.23
N ASP A 69 -3.67 55.79 -19.42
CA ASP A 69 -4.28 54.54 -19.90
C ASP A 69 -4.00 53.41 -18.90
N SER A 70 -4.97 53.14 -18.03
CA SER A 70 -4.96 51.99 -17.16
C SER A 70 -5.36 50.78 -17.99
N VAL A 71 -4.36 50.01 -18.41
CA VAL A 71 -4.56 48.65 -18.91
C VAL A 71 -5.05 47.82 -17.74
N PHE A 72 -6.36 47.55 -17.70
CA PHE A 72 -6.94 46.58 -16.78
C PHE A 72 -6.58 45.18 -17.29
N VAL A 73 -5.63 44.54 -16.62
CA VAL A 73 -5.47 43.08 -16.73
C VAL A 73 -6.62 42.47 -15.93
N GLU A 74 -7.59 41.87 -16.62
CA GLU A 74 -8.56 40.99 -15.99
C GLU A 74 -7.79 39.83 -15.36
N ILE A 75 -7.67 39.86 -14.03
CA ILE A 75 -7.20 38.71 -13.27
C ILE A 75 -8.37 37.74 -13.24
N GLU A 76 -8.30 36.72 -14.09
CA GLU A 76 -9.24 35.59 -14.05
C GLU A 76 -9.31 35.05 -12.62
N ALA A 77 -10.53 34.95 -12.11
CA ALA A 77 -10.77 34.40 -10.78
C ALA A 77 -10.17 32.98 -10.69
N PRO A 78 -9.59 32.59 -9.54
CA PRO A 78 -9.08 31.24 -9.37
C PRO A 78 -10.20 30.24 -9.70
N GLN A 79 -9.98 29.39 -10.70
CA GLN A 79 -10.93 28.34 -11.04
C GLN A 79 -11.16 27.48 -9.79
N GLU A 80 -12.42 27.22 -9.46
CA GLU A 80 -12.76 26.29 -8.38
C GLU A 80 -12.04 24.95 -8.61
N PRO A 81 -11.45 24.33 -7.57
CA PRO A 81 -10.73 23.08 -7.74
C PRO A 81 -11.67 22.05 -8.36
N GLN A 82 -11.36 21.64 -9.59
CA GLN A 82 -12.06 20.58 -10.28
C GLN A 82 -12.05 19.34 -9.36
N ALA A 83 -13.23 18.82 -9.03
CA ALA A 83 -13.37 17.68 -8.13
C ALA A 83 -12.43 16.56 -8.60
N ALA A 84 -11.58 16.06 -7.69
CA ALA A 84 -10.64 15.01 -8.01
C ALA A 84 -11.38 13.83 -8.66
N PRO A 85 -10.90 13.29 -9.78
CA PRO A 85 -11.56 12.17 -10.45
C PRO A 85 -11.75 11.01 -9.48
N ALA A 86 -12.93 10.39 -9.51
CA ALA A 86 -13.24 9.24 -8.67
C ALA A 86 -12.19 8.13 -8.87
N LEU A 87 -11.70 7.57 -7.76
CA LEU A 87 -10.76 6.46 -7.77
C LEU A 87 -11.44 5.22 -8.36
N LEU A 88 -10.89 4.67 -9.45
CA LEU A 88 -11.30 3.38 -9.99
C LEU A 88 -10.13 2.41 -9.97
N LEU A 89 -10.38 1.21 -9.44
CA LEU A 89 -9.44 0.09 -9.44
C LEU A 89 -9.22 -0.45 -10.86
N GLY A 90 -8.09 -1.12 -11.11
CA GLY A 90 -7.85 -1.78 -12.39
C GLY A 90 -8.94 -2.80 -12.73
N ALA A 91 -9.48 -3.49 -11.71
CA ALA A 91 -10.57 -4.45 -11.88
C ALA A 91 -11.95 -3.82 -12.15
N GLU A 92 -12.13 -2.52 -11.89
CA GLU A 92 -13.36 -1.79 -12.26
C GLU A 92 -13.34 -1.33 -13.73
N ARG A 93 -12.13 -1.22 -14.31
CA ARG A 93 -11.89 -0.78 -15.68
C ARG A 93 -12.07 -1.89 -16.73
N LYS A 94 -13.27 -2.48 -16.71
CA LYS A 94 -13.67 -3.65 -17.53
C LYS A 94 -13.42 -3.44 -19.03
N ASP A 95 -13.62 -2.21 -19.52
CA ASP A 95 -13.38 -1.80 -20.90
C ASP A 95 -11.95 -2.08 -21.37
N LEU A 96 -10.96 -2.00 -20.45
CA LEU A 96 -9.56 -2.18 -20.78
C LEU A 96 -9.11 -3.63 -20.82
N TYR A 97 -9.68 -4.52 -20.00
CA TYR A 97 -9.20 -5.91 -19.91
C TYR A 97 -10.16 -6.95 -20.49
N LEU A 98 -11.48 -6.76 -20.48
CA LEU A 98 -12.39 -7.78 -21.04
C LEU A 98 -12.07 -8.12 -22.50
N PRO A 99 -11.75 -7.15 -23.40
CA PRO A 99 -11.34 -7.46 -24.76
C PRO A 99 -10.05 -8.30 -24.83
N LEU A 100 -9.12 -8.11 -23.88
CA LEU A 100 -7.88 -8.87 -23.81
C LEU A 100 -8.12 -10.33 -23.38
N LEU A 101 -9.20 -10.60 -22.65
CA LEU A 101 -9.50 -11.92 -22.08
C LEU A 101 -10.48 -12.75 -22.92
N ARG A 102 -11.28 -12.11 -23.79
CA ARG A 102 -12.25 -12.82 -24.65
C ARG A 102 -11.57 -13.87 -25.53
N GLY A 103 -12.14 -15.07 -25.54
CA GLY A 103 -11.63 -16.21 -26.32
C GLY A 103 -10.35 -16.85 -25.76
N LYS A 104 -9.82 -16.38 -24.64
CA LYS A 104 -8.64 -16.96 -23.98
C LYS A 104 -9.02 -17.83 -22.80
N ARG A 105 -8.18 -18.83 -22.51
CA ARG A 105 -8.25 -19.64 -21.30
C ARG A 105 -7.52 -18.93 -20.15
N ILE A 106 -8.25 -18.57 -19.11
CA ILE A 106 -7.79 -17.65 -18.07
C ILE A 106 -7.36 -18.41 -16.81
N GLY A 107 -6.15 -18.14 -16.33
CA GLY A 107 -5.71 -18.51 -14.98
C GLY A 107 -5.70 -17.27 -14.08
N LEU A 108 -6.32 -17.34 -12.91
CA LEU A 108 -6.49 -16.19 -12.01
C LEU A 108 -5.58 -16.31 -10.79
N ILE A 109 -4.72 -15.32 -10.55
CA ILE A 109 -3.97 -15.16 -9.31
C ILE A 109 -4.72 -14.15 -8.46
N VAL A 110 -5.55 -14.67 -7.56
CA VAL A 110 -6.54 -13.92 -6.79
C VAL A 110 -6.59 -14.42 -5.35
N ASN A 111 -7.03 -13.56 -4.44
CA ASN A 111 -7.36 -13.94 -3.08
C ASN A 111 -8.72 -13.31 -2.67
N HIS A 112 -9.11 -13.39 -1.40
CA HIS A 112 -10.38 -12.82 -0.93
C HIS A 112 -10.50 -11.30 -1.07
N THR A 113 -9.40 -10.59 -1.37
CA THR A 113 -9.38 -9.14 -1.61
C THR A 113 -9.70 -8.77 -3.05
N SER A 114 -9.77 -9.75 -3.96
CA SER A 114 -10.05 -9.59 -5.40
C SER A 114 -11.52 -9.27 -5.68
N LEU A 115 -12.08 -8.36 -4.89
CA LEU A 115 -13.44 -7.86 -5.01
C LEU A 115 -13.46 -6.68 -5.99
N VAL A 116 -14.51 -6.66 -6.82
CA VAL A 116 -14.79 -5.62 -7.80
C VAL A 116 -16.11 -4.97 -7.41
N PRO A 117 -16.11 -3.69 -7.00
CA PRO A 117 -17.33 -2.94 -6.76
C PRO A 117 -18.31 -3.04 -7.94
N GLN A 118 -19.60 -3.23 -7.66
CA GLN A 118 -20.64 -3.23 -8.68
C GLN A 118 -21.51 -1.97 -8.57
N PRO A 119 -21.98 -1.41 -9.70
CA PRO A 119 -22.94 -0.31 -9.65
C PRO A 119 -24.21 -0.73 -8.89
N GLY A 120 -24.52 -0.02 -7.79
CA GLY A 120 -25.76 -0.21 -7.04
C GLY A 120 -25.88 -1.53 -6.27
N GLY A 121 -24.78 -2.25 -6.00
CA GLY A 121 -24.83 -3.55 -5.34
C GLY A 121 -23.55 -3.95 -4.62
N GLU A 122 -23.54 -5.19 -4.12
CA GLU A 122 -22.40 -5.77 -3.44
C GLU A 122 -21.24 -6.02 -4.41
N ALA A 123 -20.01 -5.92 -3.89
CA ALA A 123 -18.82 -6.23 -4.67
C ALA A 123 -18.80 -7.72 -5.04
N LEU A 124 -18.47 -8.02 -6.30
CA LEU A 124 -18.31 -9.39 -6.77
C LEU A 124 -16.84 -9.78 -6.75
N HIS A 125 -16.53 -11.01 -6.37
CA HIS A 125 -15.19 -11.53 -6.55
C HIS A 125 -14.88 -11.63 -8.06
N LEU A 126 -13.64 -11.30 -8.46
CA LEU A 126 -13.24 -11.23 -9.87
C LEU A 126 -13.55 -12.53 -10.62
N VAL A 127 -13.35 -13.69 -10.00
CA VAL A 127 -13.71 -15.00 -10.56
C VAL A 127 -15.17 -15.04 -11.01
N ASP A 128 -16.09 -14.63 -10.13
CA ASP A 128 -17.53 -14.70 -10.38
C ASP A 128 -17.94 -13.67 -11.41
N LEU A 129 -17.32 -12.49 -11.37
CA LEU A 129 -17.50 -11.46 -12.39
C LEU A 129 -17.11 -11.99 -13.79
N LEU A 130 -15.93 -12.58 -13.94
CA LEU A 130 -15.47 -13.07 -15.25
C LEU A 130 -16.32 -14.23 -15.77
N LEU A 131 -16.76 -15.14 -14.89
CA LEU A 131 -17.70 -16.21 -15.25
C LEU A 131 -19.06 -15.64 -15.70
N LYS A 132 -19.57 -14.63 -14.99
CA LYS A 132 -20.83 -13.94 -15.37
C LYS A 132 -20.72 -13.24 -16.72
N GLU A 133 -19.55 -12.71 -17.06
CA GLU A 133 -19.23 -12.12 -18.38
C GLU A 133 -19.01 -13.19 -19.47
N GLY A 134 -19.19 -14.49 -19.16
CA GLY A 134 -19.07 -15.59 -20.12
C GLY A 134 -17.62 -15.92 -20.51
N LEU A 135 -16.64 -15.53 -19.70
CA LEU A 135 -15.22 -15.79 -19.98
C LEU A 135 -14.79 -17.18 -19.49
N GLN A 136 -13.78 -17.75 -20.16
CA GLN A 136 -13.29 -19.11 -19.91
C GLN A 136 -12.24 -19.12 -18.79
N VAL A 137 -12.67 -18.96 -17.55
CA VAL A 137 -11.81 -19.19 -16.38
C VAL A 137 -11.54 -20.69 -16.25
N LYS A 138 -10.26 -21.08 -16.27
CA LYS A 138 -9.86 -22.50 -16.19
C LYS A 138 -9.47 -22.94 -14.80
N LYS A 139 -8.82 -22.05 -14.04
CA LYS A 139 -8.34 -22.33 -12.68
C LYS A 139 -7.98 -21.07 -11.93
N VAL A 140 -7.95 -21.21 -10.61
CA VAL A 140 -7.49 -20.20 -9.66
C VAL A 140 -6.16 -20.66 -9.07
N PHE A 141 -5.20 -19.75 -9.02
CA PHE A 141 -3.91 -19.88 -8.35
C PHE A 141 -3.97 -19.06 -7.06
N ALA A 142 -4.20 -19.73 -5.93
CA ALA A 142 -4.40 -19.06 -4.65
C ALA A 142 -3.09 -19.01 -3.85
N PRO A 143 -2.69 -17.85 -3.29
CA PRO A 143 -1.53 -17.74 -2.40
C PRO A 143 -1.85 -18.25 -0.98
N GLU A 144 -1.12 -17.75 0.03
CA GLU A 144 -1.04 -18.25 1.41
C GLU A 144 -2.36 -18.35 2.22
N HIS A 145 -3.34 -17.48 1.98
CA HIS A 145 -4.60 -17.43 2.76
C HIS A 145 -5.85 -17.84 1.96
N GLY A 146 -5.65 -18.29 0.72
CA GLY A 146 -6.75 -18.73 -0.11
C GLY A 146 -7.45 -17.60 -0.78
N PHE A 147 -8.53 -17.93 -1.48
CA PHE A 147 -9.17 -16.94 -2.31
C PHE A 147 -10.62 -16.61 -1.98
N ARG A 148 -11.31 -17.43 -1.16
CA ARG A 148 -12.64 -17.08 -0.63
C ARG A 148 -12.61 -16.53 0.80
N GLY A 149 -11.43 -16.49 1.45
CA GLY A 149 -11.27 -15.89 2.78
C GLY A 149 -11.84 -16.74 3.93
N THR A 150 -12.09 -18.02 3.67
CA THR A 150 -12.65 -18.99 4.62
C THR A 150 -11.57 -19.81 5.35
N ALA A 151 -10.29 -19.66 5.00
CA ALA A 151 -9.17 -20.36 5.63
C ALA A 151 -8.63 -19.55 6.82
N ASP A 152 -8.35 -20.23 7.93
CA ASP A 152 -7.82 -19.60 9.14
C ASP A 152 -6.34 -19.19 9.01
N ALA A 153 -5.87 -18.34 9.93
CA ALA A 153 -4.49 -17.86 9.95
C ALA A 153 -3.49 -19.02 10.10
N GLY A 154 -2.77 -19.33 9.02
CA GLY A 154 -1.74 -20.38 8.98
C GLY A 154 -2.22 -21.74 8.49
N GLU A 155 -3.48 -21.88 8.08
CA GLU A 155 -3.94 -23.09 7.42
C GLU A 155 -3.36 -23.21 6.00
N LYS A 156 -2.66 -24.33 5.75
CA LYS A 156 -2.18 -24.64 4.41
C LYS A 156 -3.36 -24.91 3.51
N ILE A 157 -3.41 -24.19 2.39
CA ILE A 157 -4.40 -24.49 1.38
C ILE A 157 -3.89 -25.62 0.54
N LEU A 158 -4.61 -26.73 0.64
CA LEU A 158 -4.47 -27.83 -0.28
C LEU A 158 -5.11 -27.44 -1.61
N SER A 159 -4.48 -27.86 -2.70
CA SER A 159 -5.12 -27.79 -4.00
C SER A 159 -6.47 -28.52 -3.94
N GLY A 160 -7.48 -27.98 -4.59
CA GLY A 160 -8.84 -28.47 -4.47
C GLY A 160 -9.75 -27.90 -5.55
N THR A 161 -11.04 -27.86 -5.25
CA THR A 161 -12.07 -27.33 -6.15
C THR A 161 -12.86 -26.26 -5.41
N ASP A 162 -13.08 -25.11 -6.04
CA ASP A 162 -13.98 -24.09 -5.52
C ASP A 162 -15.41 -24.62 -5.53
N ALA A 163 -16.03 -24.74 -4.36
CA ALA A 163 -17.38 -25.30 -4.24
C ALA A 163 -18.45 -24.47 -4.97
N GLN A 164 -18.24 -23.16 -5.11
CA GLN A 164 -19.19 -22.26 -5.77
C GLN A 164 -19.14 -22.37 -7.29
N THR A 165 -17.95 -22.43 -7.87
CA THR A 165 -17.76 -22.36 -9.33
C THR A 165 -17.37 -23.70 -9.98
N GLY A 166 -16.98 -24.69 -9.18
CA GLY A 166 -16.42 -25.96 -9.67
C GLY A 166 -15.00 -25.82 -10.25
N LEU A 167 -14.38 -24.64 -10.13
CA LEU A 167 -13.05 -24.40 -10.70
C LEU A 167 -11.95 -25.07 -9.88
N PRO A 168 -10.94 -25.67 -10.54
CA PRO A 168 -9.72 -26.10 -9.87
C PRO A 168 -9.00 -24.93 -9.19
N VAL A 169 -8.54 -25.19 -7.97
CA VAL A 169 -7.74 -24.27 -7.15
C VAL A 169 -6.36 -24.89 -6.94
N VAL A 170 -5.34 -24.17 -7.39
CA VAL A 170 -3.93 -24.54 -7.25
C VAL A 170 -3.29 -23.64 -6.19
N SER A 171 -2.77 -24.24 -5.13
CA SER A 171 -2.08 -23.50 -4.07
C SER A 171 -0.68 -23.07 -4.52
N LEU A 172 -0.38 -21.78 -4.45
CA LEU A 172 0.94 -21.19 -4.72
C LEU A 172 1.73 -20.93 -3.43
N TYR A 173 1.79 -21.93 -2.55
CA TYR A 173 2.45 -21.82 -1.24
C TYR A 173 3.37 -23.01 -0.95
N GLY A 174 4.21 -22.89 0.09
CA GLY A 174 5.14 -23.94 0.49
C GLY A 174 6.16 -24.27 -0.61
N ASN A 175 6.12 -25.50 -1.14
CA ASN A 175 7.03 -25.96 -2.19
C ASN A 175 6.53 -25.61 -3.61
N ASN A 176 5.30 -25.12 -3.78
CA ASN A 176 4.69 -24.83 -5.07
C ASN A 176 4.52 -23.32 -5.32
N LYS A 177 5.53 -22.49 -5.04
CA LYS A 177 5.40 -21.01 -5.11
C LYS A 177 5.29 -20.45 -6.54
N LYS A 178 5.76 -21.20 -7.53
CA LYS A 178 5.73 -20.86 -8.97
C LYS A 178 4.84 -21.86 -9.71
N PRO A 179 3.86 -21.43 -10.52
CA PRO A 179 3.09 -22.35 -11.35
C PRO A 179 4.00 -23.21 -12.23
N SER A 180 3.77 -24.52 -12.24
CA SER A 180 4.52 -25.45 -13.11
C SER A 180 4.08 -25.35 -14.57
N PRO A 181 4.90 -25.80 -15.55
CA PRO A 181 4.48 -25.86 -16.96
C PRO A 181 3.17 -26.64 -17.15
N GLU A 182 3.00 -27.76 -16.44
CA GLU A 182 1.80 -28.61 -16.48
C GLU A 182 0.58 -27.86 -15.92
N GLN A 183 0.77 -27.05 -14.87
CA GLN A 183 -0.29 -26.22 -14.31
C GLN A 183 -0.73 -25.10 -15.28
N LEU A 184 0.11 -24.72 -16.24
CA LEU A 184 -0.15 -23.67 -17.24
C LEU A 184 -0.51 -24.20 -18.64
N GLN A 185 -0.58 -25.52 -18.84
CA GLN A 185 -0.79 -26.11 -20.17
C GLN A 185 -2.11 -25.69 -20.84
N ASP A 186 -3.16 -25.50 -20.03
CA ASP A 186 -4.50 -25.12 -20.44
C ASP A 186 -4.81 -23.64 -20.18
N VAL A 187 -3.79 -22.81 -19.94
CA VAL A 187 -3.90 -21.37 -19.71
C VAL A 187 -3.21 -20.60 -20.82
N ASP A 188 -3.85 -19.54 -21.32
CA ASP A 188 -3.30 -18.62 -22.32
C ASP A 188 -2.90 -17.28 -21.70
N VAL A 189 -3.66 -16.83 -20.70
CA VAL A 189 -3.45 -15.57 -19.99
C VAL A 189 -3.57 -15.77 -18.49
N LEU A 190 -2.61 -15.21 -17.76
CA LEU A 190 -2.64 -15.09 -16.31
C LEU A 190 -3.09 -13.68 -15.93
N VAL A 191 -4.04 -13.58 -15.00
CA VAL A 191 -4.52 -12.30 -14.47
C VAL A 191 -4.20 -12.24 -12.98
N PHE A 192 -3.45 -11.22 -12.57
CA PHE A 192 -3.15 -10.94 -11.17
C PHE A 192 -4.02 -9.79 -10.68
N ASP A 193 -4.76 -10.03 -9.60
CA ASP A 193 -5.60 -9.04 -8.93
C ASP A 193 -5.59 -9.32 -7.44
N ILE A 194 -4.65 -8.75 -6.69
CA ILE A 194 -4.55 -8.95 -5.23
C ILE A 194 -4.20 -7.62 -4.57
N GLN A 195 -4.88 -7.28 -3.48
CA GLN A 195 -4.58 -6.11 -2.67
C GLN A 195 -3.30 -6.34 -1.84
N ASP A 196 -2.30 -5.51 -2.09
CA ASP A 196 -1.05 -5.45 -1.33
C ASP A 196 -1.10 -4.36 -0.23
N VAL A 197 -0.04 -4.25 0.58
CA VAL A 197 0.08 -3.26 1.67
C VAL A 197 1.32 -2.37 1.56
N GLY A 198 2.14 -2.49 0.51
CA GLY A 198 3.27 -1.61 0.24
C GLY A 198 4.55 -1.95 1.00
N ALA A 199 4.68 -3.17 1.51
CA ALA A 199 5.83 -3.64 2.28
C ALA A 199 6.51 -4.81 1.57
N ARG A 200 7.84 -4.75 1.42
CA ARG A 200 8.63 -5.74 0.67
C ARG A 200 8.47 -7.18 1.16
N PHE A 201 8.23 -7.37 2.46
CA PHE A 201 8.05 -8.67 3.08
C PHE A 201 6.60 -9.17 3.10
N TYR A 202 5.67 -8.42 2.51
CA TYR A 202 4.32 -8.91 2.23
C TYR A 202 4.33 -9.68 0.91
N THR A 203 4.10 -10.99 0.97
CA THR A 203 4.60 -11.93 -0.06
C THR A 203 3.78 -12.01 -1.34
N TYR A 204 2.71 -11.23 -1.50
CA TYR A 204 1.90 -11.25 -2.73
C TYR A 204 2.67 -10.72 -3.94
N ILE A 205 3.56 -9.73 -3.76
CA ILE A 205 4.48 -9.29 -4.82
C ILE A 205 5.51 -10.36 -5.21
N SER A 206 5.87 -11.25 -4.27
CA SER A 206 6.73 -12.40 -4.56
C SER A 206 5.99 -13.47 -5.35
N THR A 207 4.70 -13.71 -5.04
CA THR A 207 3.82 -14.55 -5.87
C THR A 207 3.68 -13.96 -7.27
N MET A 208 3.47 -12.64 -7.40
CA MET A 208 3.40 -11.94 -8.69
C MET A 208 4.69 -12.14 -9.51
N HIS A 209 5.85 -12.02 -8.88
CA HIS A 209 7.14 -12.26 -9.55
C HIS A 209 7.23 -13.67 -10.13
N TYR A 210 6.88 -14.70 -9.36
CA TYR A 210 6.95 -16.07 -9.86
C TYR A 210 5.92 -16.37 -10.94
N THR A 211 4.73 -15.78 -10.88
CA THR A 211 3.71 -15.97 -11.92
C THR A 211 4.08 -15.22 -13.21
N MET A 212 4.69 -14.04 -13.10
CA MET A 212 5.32 -13.34 -14.23
C MET A 212 6.45 -14.14 -14.84
N GLU A 213 7.33 -14.74 -14.02
CA GLU A 213 8.42 -15.59 -14.51
C GLU A 213 7.89 -16.81 -15.25
N ALA A 214 6.92 -17.52 -14.67
CA ALA A 214 6.29 -18.67 -15.32
C ALA A 214 5.57 -18.28 -16.62
N ALA A 215 4.92 -17.11 -16.66
CA ALA A 215 4.32 -16.57 -17.88
C ALA A 215 5.37 -16.34 -18.96
N ALA A 216 6.49 -15.71 -18.62
CA ALA A 216 7.58 -15.43 -19.55
C ALA A 216 8.26 -16.73 -20.04
N GLU A 217 8.40 -17.73 -19.17
CA GLU A 217 8.97 -19.04 -19.52
C GLU A 217 8.08 -19.83 -20.48
N GLN A 218 6.76 -19.74 -20.32
CA GLN A 218 5.78 -20.54 -21.05
C GLN A 218 5.06 -19.76 -22.17
N GLY A 219 5.52 -18.56 -22.49
CA GLY A 219 4.94 -17.71 -23.55
C GLY A 219 3.49 -17.30 -23.28
N LYS A 220 3.10 -17.15 -22.01
CA LYS A 220 1.74 -16.74 -21.61
C LYS A 220 1.65 -15.22 -21.50
N GLN A 221 0.45 -14.70 -21.74
CA GLN A 221 0.18 -13.29 -21.44
C GLN A 221 0.01 -13.09 -19.94
N MET A 222 0.47 -11.94 -19.43
CA MET A 222 0.30 -11.54 -18.04
C MET A 222 -0.47 -10.23 -17.99
N VAL A 223 -1.60 -10.21 -17.29
CA VAL A 223 -2.41 -9.02 -17.05
C VAL A 223 -2.39 -8.72 -15.55
N VAL A 224 -2.03 -7.50 -15.17
CA VAL A 224 -2.11 -7.04 -13.77
C VAL A 224 -3.22 -6.01 -13.67
N LEU A 225 -4.24 -6.30 -12.86
CA LEU A 225 -5.29 -5.36 -12.51
C LEU A 225 -4.79 -4.57 -11.30
N ASP A 226 -4.43 -3.32 -11.51
CA ASP A 226 -3.73 -2.57 -10.49
C ASP A 226 -4.63 -2.19 -9.30
N ARG A 227 -4.02 -2.06 -8.12
CA ARG A 227 -4.69 -1.71 -6.86
C ARG A 227 -3.87 -0.66 -6.09
N PRO A 228 -4.52 0.27 -5.38
CA PRO A 228 -3.82 1.29 -4.62
C PRO A 228 -2.88 0.68 -3.59
N ASN A 229 -1.69 1.27 -3.43
CA ASN A 229 -0.81 0.97 -2.30
C ASN A 229 -1.22 1.84 -1.10
N PRO A 230 -1.69 1.28 0.03
CA PRO A 230 -2.07 2.06 1.21
C PRO A 230 -0.88 2.81 1.82
N ASN A 231 0.34 2.31 1.65
CA ASN A 231 1.59 2.95 2.04
C ASN A 231 2.30 3.63 0.84
N GLY A 232 1.57 3.92 -0.26
CA GLY A 232 2.15 4.46 -1.49
C GLY A 232 2.77 5.86 -1.37
N HIS A 233 2.45 6.57 -0.28
CA HIS A 233 2.93 7.92 0.02
C HIS A 233 4.33 7.93 0.68
N ILE A 234 4.91 6.76 0.96
CA ILE A 234 6.18 6.62 1.68
C ILE A 234 7.14 5.73 0.86
N ILE A 235 8.42 6.11 0.85
CA ILE A 235 9.53 5.25 0.44
C ILE A 235 10.54 5.25 1.58
N ASP A 236 10.80 4.09 2.18
CA ASP A 236 11.66 4.01 3.36
C ASP A 236 12.33 2.64 3.55
N GLY A 237 13.41 2.64 4.33
CA GLY A 237 14.21 1.47 4.69
C GLY A 237 15.27 1.08 3.64
N PRO A 238 16.18 0.17 4.00
CA PRO A 238 17.27 -0.22 3.11
C PRO A 238 16.76 -1.01 1.91
N VAL A 239 17.33 -0.71 0.73
CA VAL A 239 17.23 -1.58 -0.45
C VAL A 239 17.77 -2.96 -0.10
N LEU A 240 17.08 -4.01 -0.56
CA LEU A 240 17.49 -5.39 -0.28
C LEU A 240 18.86 -5.69 -0.90
N ASP A 241 19.82 -6.11 -0.07
CA ASP A 241 21.05 -6.73 -0.54
C ASP A 241 20.71 -8.10 -1.17
N PRO A 242 21.06 -8.36 -2.44
CA PRO A 242 20.74 -9.60 -3.14
C PRO A 242 21.15 -10.88 -2.41
N ARG A 243 22.15 -10.82 -1.52
CA ARG A 243 22.58 -11.97 -0.70
C ARG A 243 21.51 -12.44 0.28
N PHE A 244 20.56 -11.57 0.65
CA PHE A 244 19.43 -11.89 1.53
C PHE A 244 18.13 -12.17 0.76
N ARG A 245 18.20 -12.34 -0.58
CA ARG A 245 17.03 -12.65 -1.41
C ARG A 245 16.34 -13.91 -0.91
N SER A 246 15.03 -13.80 -0.71
CA SER A 246 14.16 -14.90 -0.27
C SER A 246 12.71 -14.61 -0.67
N PHE A 247 11.77 -15.49 -0.32
CA PHE A 247 10.36 -15.27 -0.65
C PHE A 247 9.74 -14.04 0.06
N VAL A 248 10.32 -13.58 1.17
CA VAL A 248 9.93 -12.34 1.88
C VAL A 248 10.74 -11.11 1.42
N GLY A 249 11.43 -11.22 0.29
CA GLY A 249 12.22 -10.14 -0.30
C GLY A 249 12.86 -10.62 -1.60
N MET A 250 12.16 -10.43 -2.71
CA MET A 250 12.58 -10.94 -4.02
C MET A 250 13.34 -9.92 -4.86
N HIS A 251 13.11 -8.63 -4.62
CA HIS A 251 13.55 -7.54 -5.48
C HIS A 251 14.46 -6.57 -4.73
N PRO A 252 15.40 -5.90 -5.42
CA PRO A 252 16.23 -4.85 -4.83
C PRO A 252 15.42 -3.55 -4.66
N ILE A 253 14.38 -3.60 -3.83
CA ILE A 253 13.52 -2.47 -3.45
C ILE A 253 13.66 -2.16 -1.95
N PRO A 254 13.34 -0.94 -1.49
CA PRO A 254 13.29 -0.57 -0.07
C PRO A 254 12.29 -1.42 0.74
N VAL A 255 12.23 -1.24 2.06
CA VAL A 255 11.26 -1.94 2.92
C VAL A 255 9.83 -1.48 2.60
N VAL A 256 9.63 -0.17 2.52
CA VAL A 256 8.41 0.46 1.99
C VAL A 256 8.76 1.01 0.63
N HIS A 257 8.19 0.44 -0.43
CA HIS A 257 8.63 0.71 -1.80
C HIS A 257 7.83 1.81 -2.51
N GLY A 258 6.69 2.26 -1.96
CA GLY A 258 5.85 3.33 -2.53
C GLY A 258 5.06 2.95 -3.79
N LEU A 259 5.48 1.91 -4.52
CA LEU A 259 4.85 1.49 -5.78
C LEU A 259 3.52 0.75 -5.61
N THR A 260 2.61 0.88 -6.57
CA THR A 260 1.50 -0.06 -6.76
C THR A 260 2.00 -1.41 -7.27
N VAL A 261 1.14 -2.44 -7.27
CA VAL A 261 1.51 -3.75 -7.83
C VAL A 261 1.70 -3.70 -9.34
N GLY A 262 0.94 -2.84 -10.04
CA GLY A 262 1.10 -2.60 -11.48
C GLY A 262 2.44 -1.94 -11.81
N GLU A 263 2.81 -0.89 -11.08
CA GLU A 263 4.12 -0.22 -11.22
C GLU A 263 5.28 -1.17 -10.90
N LEU A 264 5.15 -1.95 -9.82
CA LEU A 264 6.17 -2.93 -9.46
C LEU A 264 6.29 -4.04 -10.51
N ALA A 265 5.18 -4.50 -11.12
CA ALA A 265 5.23 -5.46 -12.22
C ALA A 265 5.96 -4.87 -13.44
N GLN A 266 5.72 -3.60 -13.77
CA GLN A 266 6.47 -2.92 -14.82
C GLN A 266 7.95 -2.82 -14.49
N MET A 267 8.31 -2.48 -13.25
CA MET A 267 9.69 -2.40 -12.79
C MET A 267 10.40 -3.76 -12.84
N ILE A 268 9.75 -4.83 -12.37
CA ILE A 268 10.26 -6.22 -12.47
C ILE A 268 10.60 -6.57 -13.93
N ASN A 269 9.72 -6.21 -14.88
CA ASN A 269 9.88 -6.53 -16.29
C ASN A 269 10.91 -5.61 -16.99
N GLY A 270 10.93 -4.33 -16.63
CA GLY A 270 11.80 -3.31 -17.20
C GLY A 270 13.27 -3.49 -16.81
N GLU A 271 13.50 -3.77 -15.53
CA GLU A 271 14.83 -3.97 -14.93
C GLU A 271 15.38 -5.40 -15.15
N GLY A 272 14.63 -6.28 -15.82
CA GLY A 272 15.10 -7.64 -16.16
C GLY A 272 15.27 -8.55 -14.94
N TRP A 273 14.44 -8.39 -13.90
CA TRP A 273 14.59 -9.13 -12.65
C TRP A 273 14.10 -10.59 -12.69
N LEU A 274 13.39 -10.99 -13.75
CA LEU A 274 12.98 -12.39 -13.96
C LEU A 274 14.19 -13.25 -14.37
N ALA A 275 14.14 -14.57 -14.10
CA ALA A 275 15.23 -15.47 -14.45
C ALA A 275 15.64 -15.39 -15.92
N GLY A 276 16.96 -15.31 -16.15
CA GLY A 276 17.54 -15.18 -17.49
C GLY A 276 17.19 -13.86 -18.19
N GLU A 277 16.85 -12.81 -17.43
CA GLU A 277 16.45 -11.49 -17.94
C GLU A 277 15.24 -11.55 -18.89
N LYS A 278 14.44 -12.63 -18.78
CA LYS A 278 13.23 -12.81 -19.57
C LYS A 278 12.25 -11.69 -19.27
N LYS A 279 11.40 -11.39 -20.26
CA LYS A 279 10.31 -10.42 -20.11
C LYS A 279 8.97 -11.11 -20.32
N ALA A 280 8.06 -10.91 -19.37
CA ALA A 280 6.69 -11.33 -19.53
C ALA A 280 6.01 -10.45 -20.59
N SER A 281 5.08 -11.03 -21.35
CA SER A 281 4.13 -10.27 -22.18
C SER A 281 3.11 -9.58 -21.27
N LEU A 282 3.55 -8.50 -20.61
CA LEU A 282 2.85 -7.81 -19.54
C LEU A 282 1.91 -6.73 -20.08
N THR A 283 0.69 -6.71 -19.57
CA THR A 283 -0.24 -5.57 -19.66
C THR A 283 -0.67 -5.19 -18.26
N VAL A 284 -0.58 -3.92 -17.91
CA VAL A 284 -1.11 -3.39 -16.65
C VAL A 284 -2.37 -2.60 -16.95
N VAL A 285 -3.44 -2.88 -16.22
CA VAL A 285 -4.65 -2.04 -16.22
C VAL A 285 -4.53 -1.06 -15.07
N PRO A 286 -4.24 0.23 -15.36
CA PRO A 286 -3.89 1.20 -14.34
C PRO A 286 -5.13 1.65 -13.55
N LEU A 287 -4.86 2.19 -12.37
CA LEU A 287 -5.83 2.96 -11.60
C LEU A 287 -6.24 4.24 -12.35
N GLN A 288 -7.47 4.69 -12.12
CA GLN A 288 -7.92 6.04 -12.51
C GLN A 288 -8.12 6.87 -11.25
N GLY A 289 -7.69 8.13 -11.26
CA GLY A 289 -7.86 9.03 -10.10
C GLY A 289 -6.98 8.71 -8.89
N TYR A 290 -5.96 7.86 -9.05
CA TYR A 290 -4.97 7.57 -8.02
C TYR A 290 -3.70 8.41 -8.20
N THR A 291 -3.16 8.87 -7.08
CA THR A 291 -1.80 9.38 -6.96
C THR A 291 -1.15 8.70 -5.75
N HIS A 292 0.18 8.73 -5.66
CA HIS A 292 0.87 8.22 -4.46
C HIS A 292 0.46 8.93 -3.16
N SER A 293 -0.11 10.14 -3.25
CA SER A 293 -0.64 10.87 -2.08
C SER A 293 -2.10 10.56 -1.76
N THR A 294 -2.80 9.78 -2.60
CA THR A 294 -4.22 9.43 -2.38
C THR A 294 -4.34 8.47 -1.20
N PRO A 295 -5.00 8.86 -0.09
CA PRO A 295 -5.25 7.95 1.02
C PRO A 295 -6.19 6.83 0.56
N TYR A 296 -5.87 5.59 0.94
CA TYR A 296 -6.70 4.44 0.59
C TYR A 296 -6.90 3.53 1.80
N VAL A 297 -8.16 3.39 2.20
CA VAL A 297 -8.59 2.47 3.26
C VAL A 297 -9.07 1.19 2.59
N LEU A 298 -8.47 0.06 2.98
CA LEU A 298 -8.81 -1.22 2.37
C LEU A 298 -10.24 -1.62 2.76
N PRO A 299 -11.12 -1.97 1.80
CA PRO A 299 -12.50 -2.34 2.09
C PRO A 299 -12.59 -3.71 2.79
N VAL A 300 -11.55 -4.53 2.67
CA VAL A 300 -11.44 -5.86 3.28
C VAL A 300 -10.03 -6.04 3.83
N ARG A 301 -9.91 -6.65 5.02
CA ARG A 301 -8.61 -6.98 5.62
C ARG A 301 -7.74 -7.80 4.66
N PRO A 302 -6.49 -7.41 4.38
CA PRO A 302 -5.65 -8.13 3.42
C PRO A 302 -5.11 -9.44 4.00
N SER A 303 -5.00 -9.55 5.32
CA SER A 303 -4.67 -10.80 6.04
C SER A 303 -5.40 -10.85 7.39
N PRO A 304 -5.49 -12.04 8.04
CA PRO A 304 -6.13 -12.16 9.35
C PRO A 304 -5.51 -11.28 10.45
N ASN A 305 -4.20 -10.99 10.35
CA ASN A 305 -3.47 -10.20 11.35
C ASN A 305 -3.27 -8.73 10.95
N LEU A 306 -3.81 -8.28 9.82
CA LEU A 306 -3.89 -6.86 9.46
C LEU A 306 -5.36 -6.42 9.45
N PRO A 307 -6.02 -6.34 10.62
CA PRO A 307 -7.47 -6.17 10.70
C PRO A 307 -7.96 -4.75 10.36
N ASN A 308 -7.09 -3.74 10.40
CA ASN A 308 -7.49 -2.33 10.27
C ASN A 308 -6.37 -1.46 9.67
N GLN A 309 -6.69 -0.21 9.32
CA GLN A 309 -5.74 0.72 8.71
C GLN A 309 -4.51 1.00 9.58
N GLN A 310 -4.69 1.10 10.90
CA GLN A 310 -3.59 1.34 11.83
C GLN A 310 -2.56 0.21 11.78
N SER A 311 -3.03 -1.06 11.78
CA SER A 311 -2.15 -2.22 11.63
C SER A 311 -1.40 -2.23 10.30
N ILE A 312 -2.03 -1.77 9.21
CA ILE A 312 -1.40 -1.68 7.87
C ILE A 312 -0.30 -0.62 7.85
N TYR A 313 -0.51 0.53 8.48
CA TYR A 313 0.51 1.60 8.57
C TYR A 313 1.67 1.24 9.49
N LEU A 314 1.40 0.51 10.59
CA LEU A 314 2.44 0.08 11.52
C LEU A 314 3.17 -1.19 11.04
N TYR A 315 2.60 -1.95 10.10
CA TYR A 315 3.16 -3.21 9.62
C TYR A 315 4.61 -3.09 9.14
N PRO A 316 5.00 -2.11 8.30
CA PRO A 316 6.39 -1.95 7.88
C PRO A 316 7.40 -1.78 9.02
N SER A 317 6.98 -1.16 10.13
CA SER A 317 7.82 -0.94 11.31
C SER A 317 7.83 -2.14 12.24
N LEU A 318 6.65 -2.69 12.55
CA LEU A 318 6.49 -3.72 13.58
C LEU A 318 6.79 -5.13 13.08
N CYS A 319 6.63 -5.40 11.79
CA CYS A 319 6.94 -6.72 11.23
C CYS A 319 8.44 -7.07 11.28
N LEU A 320 9.31 -6.07 11.45
CA LEU A 320 10.74 -6.31 11.69
C LEU A 320 10.99 -7.12 12.97
N PHE A 321 10.08 -7.06 13.95
CA PHE A 321 10.16 -7.85 15.17
C PHE A 321 9.87 -9.34 14.96
N GLU A 322 9.36 -9.78 13.80
CA GLU A 322 9.23 -11.22 13.50
C GLU A 322 10.59 -11.91 13.43
N GLY A 323 11.68 -11.17 13.18
CA GLY A 323 13.05 -11.66 13.28
C GLY A 323 13.58 -11.74 14.72
N THR A 324 12.73 -11.50 15.73
CA THR A 324 13.10 -11.41 17.15
C THR A 324 12.13 -12.20 18.02
N PRO A 325 12.45 -12.43 19.31
CA PRO A 325 11.52 -13.02 20.26
C PRO A 325 10.35 -12.10 20.70
N ILE A 326 10.31 -10.83 20.26
CA ILE A 326 9.29 -9.86 20.66
C ILE A 326 7.95 -10.18 19.99
N SER A 327 6.88 -10.28 20.78
CA SER A 327 5.52 -10.40 20.25
C SER A 327 5.07 -9.07 19.67
N LEU A 328 4.42 -9.12 18.52
CA LEU A 328 3.82 -7.98 17.83
C LEU A 328 2.28 -7.99 17.90
N GLY A 329 1.72 -8.65 18.92
CA GLY A 329 0.28 -8.64 19.20
C GLY A 329 -0.55 -9.71 18.46
N ARG A 330 0.07 -10.65 17.71
CA ARG A 330 -0.66 -11.81 17.15
C ARG A 330 -1.35 -12.61 18.27
N GLY A 331 -2.60 -13.01 18.03
CA GLY A 331 -3.45 -13.66 19.03
C GLY A 331 -4.13 -12.70 20.02
N THR A 332 -3.99 -11.39 19.82
CA THR A 332 -4.75 -10.35 20.54
C THR A 332 -5.65 -9.59 19.55
N PRO A 333 -6.53 -8.68 20.02
CA PRO A 333 -7.27 -7.75 19.16
C PRO A 333 -6.40 -6.69 18.47
N PHE A 334 -5.12 -6.57 18.85
CA PHE A 334 -4.20 -5.52 18.40
C PHE A 334 -2.97 -6.06 17.65
N PRO A 335 -3.10 -6.99 16.69
CA PRO A 335 -1.94 -7.45 15.91
C PRO A 335 -1.35 -6.28 15.12
N PHE A 336 -0.01 -6.20 15.10
CA PHE A 336 0.77 -5.10 14.53
C PHE A 336 0.34 -3.72 15.02
N GLN A 337 -0.10 -3.62 16.28
CA GLN A 337 -0.43 -2.35 16.95
C GLN A 337 0.20 -2.25 18.34
N VAL A 338 0.80 -3.34 18.84
CA VAL A 338 1.46 -3.43 20.14
C VAL A 338 2.74 -4.25 20.03
N ILE A 339 3.65 -4.06 20.97
CA ILE A 339 4.81 -4.94 21.18
C ILE A 339 4.87 -5.43 22.63
N GLY A 340 5.41 -6.62 22.85
CA GLY A 340 5.58 -7.18 24.18
C GLY A 340 6.56 -8.34 24.24
N TYR A 341 7.22 -8.50 25.38
CA TYR A 341 8.13 -9.62 25.64
C TYR A 341 7.99 -10.05 27.10
N PRO A 342 7.97 -11.37 27.41
CA PRO A 342 7.91 -11.82 28.80
C PRO A 342 9.21 -11.48 29.54
N ILE A 343 9.16 -10.51 30.44
CA ILE A 343 10.28 -10.23 31.37
C ILE A 343 10.15 -11.18 32.55
N ARG A 344 11.06 -12.15 32.70
CA ARG A 344 11.23 -12.88 33.97
C ARG A 344 11.92 -11.96 34.98
N ASN A 345 11.32 -11.77 36.15
CA ASN A 345 11.80 -10.95 37.26
C ASN A 345 11.89 -9.42 36.98
N LEU A 346 10.73 -8.75 36.98
CA LEU A 346 10.64 -7.28 37.06
C LEU A 346 11.18 -6.68 38.38
N ALA A 347 11.58 -7.50 39.35
CA ALA A 347 12.03 -7.01 40.67
C ALA A 347 13.47 -6.45 40.69
N SER A 348 14.26 -6.58 39.61
CA SER A 348 15.70 -6.22 39.68
C SER A 348 16.31 -5.59 38.44
N SER A 349 15.56 -5.31 37.37
CA SER A 349 16.11 -4.64 36.19
C SER A 349 15.74 -3.16 36.16
N ALA A 350 16.70 -2.33 36.57
CA ALA A 350 16.68 -0.88 36.43
C ALA A 350 16.89 -0.46 34.97
N LEU A 351 16.00 -0.88 34.07
CA LEU A 351 15.95 -0.32 32.72
C LEU A 351 15.07 0.94 32.75
N PRO A 352 15.58 2.12 32.36
CA PRO A 352 14.77 3.31 32.25
C PRO A 352 13.76 3.13 31.11
N LEU A 353 12.51 2.86 31.47
CA LEU A 353 11.40 2.93 30.51
C LEU A 353 11.25 4.39 30.06
N PRO A 354 11.16 4.68 28.74
CA PRO A 354 10.77 6.00 28.28
C PRO A 354 9.36 6.31 28.84
N GLN A 355 9.23 7.46 29.51
CA GLN A 355 7.95 7.91 30.07
C GLN A 355 6.95 8.13 28.93
N CYS A 356 5.99 7.22 28.78
CA CYS A 356 4.86 7.40 27.88
C CYS A 356 3.68 8.07 28.64
N PRO A 357 3.03 9.09 28.08
CA PRO A 357 2.05 9.94 28.77
C PRO A 357 0.62 9.37 28.87
N VAL A 358 0.39 8.06 28.66
CA VAL A 358 -0.98 7.49 28.69
C VAL A 358 -1.03 6.21 29.51
N PRO A 359 -1.92 6.09 30.52
CA PRO A 359 -2.02 4.90 31.35
C PRO A 359 -2.72 3.76 30.58
N PRO A 360 -2.21 2.51 30.61
CA PRO A 360 -2.80 1.42 29.85
C PRO A 360 -3.89 0.70 30.65
N THR A 361 -5.12 0.73 30.15
CA THR A 361 -6.18 -0.22 30.50
C THR A 361 -6.29 -1.27 29.40
N HIS A 362 -6.19 -2.54 29.79
CA HIS A 362 -6.51 -3.79 29.06
C HIS A 362 -5.33 -4.68 28.60
N LEU A 363 -5.35 -5.92 29.08
CA LEU A 363 -4.37 -7.01 28.90
C LEU A 363 -5.02 -8.16 28.14
N LEU A 364 -4.37 -8.73 27.11
CA LEU A 364 -4.82 -9.96 26.44
C LEU A 364 -3.65 -10.92 26.15
N ARG A 365 -3.96 -12.21 26.24
CA ARG A 365 -3.04 -13.37 26.24
C ARG A 365 -2.65 -13.76 24.81
N THR A 366 -1.36 -13.87 24.50
CA THR A 366 -0.83 -14.22 23.16
C THR A 366 -0.55 -15.72 22.99
N ALA A 367 -0.79 -16.26 21.79
CA ALA A 367 -0.65 -17.69 21.45
C ALA A 367 0.73 -18.09 20.87
N ASN A 368 1.59 -17.15 20.48
CA ASN A 368 2.75 -17.44 19.63
C ASN A 368 4.09 -17.74 20.34
N ALA A 369 4.13 -17.81 21.67
CA ALA A 369 5.32 -18.27 22.39
C ALA A 369 5.17 -19.75 22.74
N GLY A 370 5.51 -20.64 21.80
CA GLY A 370 5.48 -22.08 22.01
C GLY A 370 6.31 -22.50 23.23
N GLY A 371 5.62 -22.92 24.30
CA GLY A 371 6.20 -23.57 25.48
C GLY A 371 5.97 -22.86 26.83
N TRP A 372 4.78 -23.10 27.42
CA TRP A 372 4.34 -23.05 28.84
C TRP A 372 4.94 -21.97 29.81
N THR A 373 4.14 -21.28 30.63
CA THR A 373 2.98 -21.80 31.38
C THR A 373 1.72 -20.96 31.22
N CYS A 374 0.66 -21.63 30.77
CA CYS A 374 -0.60 -21.54 31.49
C CYS A 374 -0.47 -22.54 32.64
N ALA A 375 -0.39 -22.06 33.88
CA ALA A 375 -0.52 -22.91 35.06
C ALA A 375 -1.34 -22.16 36.10
N THR A 376 -2.46 -22.80 36.43
CA THR A 376 -3.38 -22.59 37.54
C THR A 376 -2.86 -21.74 38.71
N SER A 377 -3.69 -20.77 39.09
CA SER A 377 -3.62 -19.88 40.28
C SER A 377 -2.67 -18.67 40.22
N ARG A 378 -3.27 -17.51 39.90
CA ARG A 378 -2.79 -16.10 40.00
C ARG A 378 -1.65 -15.65 39.06
N PRO A 379 -1.72 -14.41 38.52
CA PRO A 379 -0.90 -13.97 37.38
C PRO A 379 0.43 -13.33 37.79
N PRO A 380 1.52 -13.54 37.04
CA PRO A 380 2.58 -12.55 36.87
C PRO A 380 2.22 -11.65 35.67
N SER A 381 2.29 -10.34 35.91
CA SER A 381 1.97 -9.23 35.02
C SER A 381 2.80 -9.23 33.72
N VAL A 382 2.14 -9.33 32.56
CA VAL A 382 2.73 -9.01 31.25
C VAL A 382 2.58 -7.51 31.01
N SER A 383 3.69 -6.80 30.78
CA SER A 383 3.66 -5.37 30.41
C SER A 383 3.45 -5.26 28.90
N ILE A 384 2.31 -4.70 28.48
CA ILE A 384 2.02 -4.35 27.08
C ILE A 384 2.36 -2.86 26.92
N LEU A 385 3.23 -2.52 25.97
CA LEU A 385 3.36 -1.13 25.51
C LEU A 385 2.43 -0.94 24.30
N GLY A 386 1.40 -0.11 24.48
CA GLY A 386 0.67 0.47 23.36
C GLY A 386 1.50 1.57 22.72
N LEU A 387 1.54 1.59 21.38
CA LEU A 387 2.22 2.61 20.58
C LEU A 387 1.27 3.75 20.22
#